data_AF-A0A7C5MXB5-F1
#
_entry.id   AF-A0A7C5MXB5-F1
#
_cell.length_a   1.000
_cell.length_b   1.000
_cell.length_c   1.000
_cell.angle_alpha   90.00
_cell.angle_beta   90.00
_cell.angle_gamma   90.00
#
_symmetry.space_group_name_H-M   'P 1'
#
loop_
_entity.id
_entity.type
_entity.pdbx_description
1 polymer ?
#
loop_
_entity_poly.entity_id
_entity_poly.type
_entity_poly.pdbx_seq_one_letter_code
_entity_poly.pdbx_strand_id
1 'polypeptide(L)'
;MHHIVIEDLEMTGLAGERSIVGIASYTPSWDWVIRGNRILEAGTGLYLGNSDGRQPFVRGLIEHNIVVNPLGYCMQIKHQNSGGREGLGLAELPDEATTIIRYNVFAKPVVGATPRPNLLLGHFPESGSGRNDQYLVYGNFLYENSTENLFQGEGNIALYSNVFVNRAGGGALIRPHNGVPGDIDVFHNTFLVAERALRVTGGDPERTQTIHSNISYAGQPISGDSRVTISDNLEGTTTDASATLVRPDGAVGVDLDLHPLSTAEVDGTAAIPAFLDVELDFDRNTRSGSARGAYVPGASGWQLSLTAHP
;
A
#
# COMPACT_ATOMS: atom_id res chain seq x y z
N MET A 1 13.39 -19.86 -5.39
CA MET A 1 13.12 -19.55 -6.81
C MET A 1 13.43 -18.08 -7.06
N HIS A 2 14.13 -17.74 -8.12
CA HIS A 2 14.47 -16.35 -8.38
C HIS A 2 14.34 -15.96 -9.84
N HIS A 3 14.24 -14.65 -10.10
CA HIS A 3 14.18 -14.09 -11.45
C HIS A 3 13.01 -14.66 -12.27
N ILE A 4 11.82 -14.68 -11.67
CA ILE A 4 10.60 -15.14 -12.32
C ILE A 4 9.79 -13.94 -12.77
N VAL A 5 9.29 -13.99 -14.00
CA VAL A 5 8.35 -12.99 -14.53
C VAL A 5 6.98 -13.64 -14.65
N ILE A 6 5.97 -13.02 -14.05
CA ILE A 6 4.55 -13.36 -14.20
C ILE A 6 3.86 -12.10 -14.71
N GLU A 7 3.50 -12.10 -15.99
CA GLU A 7 3.01 -10.88 -16.64
C GLU A 7 1.82 -11.12 -17.55
N ASP A 8 0.96 -10.10 -17.62
CA ASP A 8 -0.17 -9.98 -18.55
C ASP A 8 -1.15 -11.18 -18.55
N LEU A 9 -1.31 -11.84 -17.39
CA LEU A 9 -2.23 -12.96 -17.23
C LEU A 9 -3.60 -12.48 -16.75
N GLU A 10 -4.65 -13.13 -17.26
CA GLU A 10 -6.00 -13.03 -16.71
C GLU A 10 -6.35 -14.31 -15.93
N MET A 11 -6.66 -14.14 -14.65
CA MET A 11 -6.98 -15.21 -13.69
C MET A 11 -8.38 -14.99 -13.13
N THR A 12 -9.32 -15.87 -13.49
CA THR A 12 -10.73 -15.79 -13.09
C THR A 12 -11.24 -17.15 -12.61
N GLY A 13 -12.38 -17.16 -11.91
CA GLY A 13 -13.02 -18.41 -11.46
C GLY A 13 -12.28 -19.10 -10.31
N LEU A 14 -11.48 -18.37 -9.55
CA LEU A 14 -10.66 -18.88 -8.44
C LEU A 14 -11.33 -18.73 -7.07
N ALA A 15 -12.64 -18.46 -7.02
CA ALA A 15 -13.41 -18.09 -5.81
C ALA A 15 -13.83 -19.28 -4.92
N GLY A 16 -13.38 -20.51 -5.20
CA GLY A 16 -13.89 -21.71 -4.52
C GLY A 16 -13.62 -21.73 -3.01
N GLU A 17 -12.43 -21.32 -2.59
CA GLU A 17 -12.04 -21.14 -1.19
C GLU A 17 -10.76 -20.30 -1.10
N ARG A 18 -10.42 -19.80 0.11
CA ARG A 18 -9.30 -18.86 0.32
C ARG A 18 -7.91 -19.38 -0.09
N SER A 19 -7.70 -20.70 -0.04
CA SER A 19 -6.44 -21.37 -0.38
C SER A 19 -6.20 -21.44 -1.89
N ILE A 20 -7.20 -21.11 -2.72
CA ILE A 20 -7.03 -20.97 -4.17
C ILE A 20 -6.46 -19.57 -4.41
N VAL A 21 -5.13 -19.51 -4.62
CA VAL A 21 -4.39 -18.26 -4.79
C VAL A 21 -4.10 -18.01 -6.27
N GLY A 22 -4.25 -16.76 -6.73
CA GLY A 22 -3.85 -16.37 -8.08
C GLY A 22 -2.34 -16.55 -8.28
N ILE A 23 -1.53 -15.85 -7.48
CA ILE A 23 -0.06 -15.98 -7.49
C ILE A 23 0.45 -16.25 -6.08
N ALA A 24 1.21 -17.32 -5.90
CA ALA A 24 1.78 -17.65 -4.60
C ALA A 24 3.26 -18.05 -4.70
N SER A 25 4.01 -17.73 -3.64
CA SER A 25 5.34 -18.28 -3.42
C SER A 25 5.42 -18.98 -2.07
N TYR A 26 5.71 -20.29 -2.07
CA TYR A 26 5.83 -21.11 -0.84
C TYR A 26 7.27 -21.55 -0.55
N THR A 27 8.24 -21.02 -1.29
CA THR A 27 9.68 -21.27 -1.14
C THR A 27 10.41 -19.93 -1.09
N PRO A 28 11.69 -19.85 -0.67
CA PRO A 28 12.41 -18.58 -0.64
C PRO A 28 12.45 -18.02 -2.05
N SER A 29 11.91 -16.83 -2.22
CA SER A 29 11.66 -16.26 -3.54
C SER A 29 12.19 -14.83 -3.61
N TRP A 30 12.91 -14.51 -4.68
CA TRP A 30 13.45 -13.17 -4.84
C TRP A 30 13.58 -12.75 -6.31
N ASP A 31 13.60 -11.45 -6.58
CA ASP A 31 13.65 -10.89 -7.94
C ASP A 31 12.49 -11.37 -8.82
N TRP A 32 11.29 -11.45 -8.26
CA TRP A 32 10.11 -11.70 -9.08
C TRP A 32 9.58 -10.39 -9.65
N VAL A 33 9.22 -10.40 -10.93
CA VAL A 33 8.41 -9.35 -11.56
C VAL A 33 6.99 -9.88 -11.71
N ILE A 34 6.04 -9.25 -11.04
CA ILE A 34 4.62 -9.56 -11.13
C ILE A 34 3.94 -8.32 -11.69
N ARG A 35 3.59 -8.35 -12.98
CA ARG A 35 3.16 -7.14 -13.69
C ARG A 35 1.93 -7.31 -14.56
N GLY A 36 1.03 -6.34 -14.57
CA GLY A 36 -0.05 -6.28 -15.57
C GLY A 36 -1.09 -7.40 -15.45
N ASN A 37 -1.05 -8.18 -14.36
CA ASN A 37 -1.96 -9.31 -14.18
C ASN A 37 -3.34 -8.83 -13.72
N ARG A 38 -4.38 -9.54 -14.16
CA ARG A 38 -5.78 -9.35 -13.76
C ARG A 38 -6.24 -10.55 -12.95
N ILE A 39 -6.41 -10.38 -11.65
CA ILE A 39 -6.84 -11.45 -10.74
C ILE A 39 -8.21 -11.09 -10.19
N LEU A 40 -9.24 -11.75 -10.71
CA LEU A 40 -10.64 -11.43 -10.42
C LEU A 40 -11.27 -12.59 -9.64
N GLU A 41 -11.87 -12.26 -8.50
CA GLU A 41 -12.64 -13.20 -7.69
C GLU A 41 -11.82 -14.44 -7.29
N ALA A 42 -10.59 -14.24 -6.81
CA ALA A 42 -9.75 -15.33 -6.30
C ALA A 42 -10.04 -15.65 -4.82
N GLY A 43 -9.63 -16.83 -4.35
CA GLY A 43 -9.56 -17.10 -2.92
C GLY A 43 -8.65 -16.10 -2.21
N THR A 44 -7.43 -15.94 -2.73
CA THR A 44 -6.48 -14.87 -2.38
C THR A 44 -5.84 -14.39 -3.67
N GLY A 45 -5.60 -13.09 -3.83
CA GLY A 45 -4.96 -12.57 -5.03
C GLY A 45 -3.49 -13.00 -5.11
N LEU A 46 -2.66 -12.38 -4.28
CA LEU A 46 -1.24 -12.68 -4.16
C LEU A 46 -0.88 -13.12 -2.74
N TYR A 47 -0.15 -14.23 -2.61
CA TYR A 47 0.31 -14.78 -1.32
C TYR A 47 1.81 -15.09 -1.39
N LEU A 48 2.61 -14.12 -0.95
CA LEU A 48 4.04 -14.13 -1.19
C LEU A 48 4.81 -14.44 0.10
N GLY A 49 5.44 -15.61 0.10
CA GLY A 49 6.15 -16.17 1.24
C GLY A 49 5.29 -17.14 2.05
N ASN A 50 5.86 -17.72 3.11
CA ASN A 50 5.16 -18.70 3.95
C ASN A 50 4.78 -18.13 5.33
N SER A 51 3.64 -18.56 5.86
CA SER A 51 3.08 -18.11 7.14
C SER A 51 3.90 -18.51 8.37
N ASP A 52 4.87 -19.42 8.22
CA ASP A 52 5.79 -19.81 9.29
C ASP A 52 7.05 -18.90 9.36
N GLY A 53 7.16 -17.92 8.47
CA GLY A 53 8.24 -16.95 8.43
C GLY A 53 9.57 -17.47 7.89
N ARG A 54 9.62 -18.70 7.36
CA ARG A 54 10.87 -19.34 6.92
C ARG A 54 11.12 -19.29 5.42
N GLN A 55 10.14 -18.83 4.65
CA GLN A 55 10.19 -18.77 3.18
C GLN A 55 9.95 -17.34 2.74
N PRO A 56 10.99 -16.49 2.71
CA PRO A 56 10.83 -15.06 2.44
C PRO A 56 10.47 -14.79 0.98
N PHE A 57 9.80 -13.67 0.73
CA PHE A 57 9.68 -13.06 -0.60
C PHE A 57 10.37 -11.69 -0.57
N VAL A 58 11.35 -11.48 -1.44
CA VAL A 58 12.28 -10.33 -1.34
C VAL A 58 12.56 -9.72 -2.71
N ARG A 59 12.77 -8.40 -2.77
CA ARG A 59 13.22 -7.68 -3.99
C ARG A 59 12.30 -7.88 -5.19
N GLY A 60 11.01 -8.04 -4.94
CA GLY A 60 10.01 -8.14 -6.00
C GLY A 60 9.65 -6.78 -6.58
N LEU A 61 9.27 -6.77 -7.86
CA LEU A 61 8.57 -5.67 -8.51
C LEU A 61 7.14 -6.11 -8.77
N ILE A 62 6.18 -5.51 -8.08
CA ILE A 62 4.76 -5.80 -8.18
C ILE A 62 4.07 -4.55 -8.71
N GLU A 63 3.76 -4.52 -10.01
CA GLU A 63 3.26 -3.29 -10.64
C GLU A 63 2.12 -3.48 -11.65
N HIS A 64 1.25 -2.48 -11.78
CA HIS A 64 0.15 -2.48 -12.77
C HIS A 64 -0.80 -3.69 -12.68
N ASN A 65 -0.84 -4.40 -11.55
CA ASN A 65 -1.77 -5.51 -11.36
C ASN A 65 -3.14 -5.01 -10.91
N ILE A 66 -4.18 -5.73 -11.29
CA ILE A 66 -5.55 -5.50 -10.87
C ILE A 66 -6.00 -6.72 -10.08
N VAL A 67 -6.35 -6.51 -8.81
CA VAL A 67 -6.87 -7.58 -7.95
C VAL A 67 -8.19 -7.13 -7.35
N VAL A 68 -9.27 -7.78 -7.79
CA VAL A 68 -10.64 -7.35 -7.46
C VAL A 68 -11.42 -8.50 -6.85
N ASN A 69 -12.09 -8.22 -5.74
CA ASN A 69 -12.99 -9.12 -5.01
C ASN A 69 -12.39 -10.48 -4.62
N PRO A 70 -11.14 -10.58 -4.13
CA PRO A 70 -10.71 -11.83 -3.53
C PRO A 70 -11.47 -12.09 -2.21
N LEU A 71 -11.65 -13.37 -1.85
CA LEU A 71 -12.23 -13.73 -0.54
C LEU A 71 -11.31 -13.28 0.61
N GLY A 72 -10.01 -13.51 0.45
CA GLY A 72 -8.93 -13.19 1.38
C GLY A 72 -8.28 -11.84 1.06
N TYR A 73 -6.95 -11.83 1.00
CA TYR A 73 -6.17 -10.63 0.68
C TYR A 73 -6.20 -10.35 -0.83
N CYS A 74 -6.14 -9.08 -1.24
CA CYS A 74 -5.66 -8.77 -2.59
C CYS A 74 -4.20 -9.14 -2.71
N MET A 75 -3.40 -8.76 -1.71
CA MET A 75 -2.03 -9.20 -1.60
C MET A 75 -1.59 -9.31 -0.14
N GLN A 76 -0.84 -10.36 0.17
CA GLN A 76 -0.05 -10.44 1.38
C GLN A 76 1.40 -10.81 1.06
N ILE A 77 2.35 -10.05 1.62
CA ILE A 77 3.73 -10.51 1.80
C ILE A 77 3.89 -10.97 3.25
N LYS A 78 4.41 -12.18 3.45
CA LYS A 78 4.57 -12.78 4.77
C LYS A 78 5.74 -12.19 5.54
N HIS A 79 5.62 -12.25 6.87
CA HIS A 79 6.69 -11.93 7.80
C HIS A 79 7.88 -12.87 7.61
N GLN A 80 9.07 -12.46 8.05
CA GLN A 80 10.29 -13.28 8.03
C GLN A 80 10.86 -13.43 9.44
N ASN A 81 11.20 -14.64 9.87
CA ASN A 81 11.79 -14.85 11.20
C ASN A 81 13.20 -14.27 11.30
N SER A 82 13.68 -14.04 12.52
CA SER A 82 15.10 -13.77 12.79
C SER A 82 15.98 -14.90 12.22
N GLY A 83 17.02 -14.53 11.46
CA GLY A 83 17.83 -15.50 10.70
C GLY A 83 17.10 -16.12 9.51
N GLY A 84 15.93 -15.60 9.11
CA GLY A 84 15.06 -16.15 8.07
C GLY A 84 15.64 -16.17 6.66
N ARG A 85 16.86 -15.66 6.48
CA ARG A 85 17.65 -15.76 5.24
C ARG A 85 18.85 -16.69 5.36
N GLU A 86 19.25 -17.05 6.58
CA GLU A 86 20.42 -17.88 6.84
C GLU A 86 20.19 -19.31 6.33
N GLY A 87 21.22 -19.89 5.70
CA GLY A 87 21.16 -21.26 5.22
C GLY A 87 20.20 -21.52 4.05
N LEU A 88 19.57 -20.48 3.48
CA LEU A 88 18.63 -20.62 2.35
C LEU A 88 19.31 -20.64 0.97
N GLY A 89 20.64 -20.63 0.91
CA GLY A 89 21.38 -20.59 -0.37
C GLY A 89 21.15 -19.31 -1.16
N LEU A 90 20.78 -18.21 -0.49
CA LEU A 90 20.49 -16.90 -1.09
C LEU A 90 21.78 -16.08 -1.33
N ALA A 91 22.86 -16.71 -1.77
CA ALA A 91 24.19 -16.08 -1.82
C ALA A 91 24.27 -14.84 -2.74
N GLU A 92 23.34 -14.71 -3.69
CA GLU A 92 23.23 -13.58 -4.60
C GLU A 92 22.24 -12.49 -4.12
N LEU A 93 21.50 -12.75 -3.04
CA LEU A 93 20.57 -11.77 -2.48
C LEU A 93 21.35 -10.75 -1.63
N PRO A 94 21.21 -9.44 -1.90
CA PRO A 94 21.83 -8.42 -1.07
C PRO A 94 21.35 -8.47 0.39
N ASP A 95 22.21 -8.04 1.30
CA ASP A 95 21.85 -7.93 2.73
C ASP A 95 20.73 -6.94 3.01
N GLU A 96 20.53 -5.97 2.12
CA GLU A 96 19.44 -5.01 2.14
C GLU A 96 18.81 -4.97 0.75
N ALA A 97 17.50 -5.15 0.69
CA ALA A 97 16.78 -5.19 -0.57
C ALA A 97 15.47 -4.40 -0.51
N THR A 98 15.07 -3.85 -1.65
CA THR A 98 13.83 -3.10 -1.79
C THR A 98 12.81 -3.91 -2.58
N THR A 99 11.63 -4.12 -1.99
CA THR A 99 10.47 -4.64 -2.72
C THR A 99 9.58 -3.46 -3.11
N ILE A 100 9.25 -3.35 -4.39
CA ILE A 100 8.48 -2.25 -4.96
C ILE A 100 7.06 -2.73 -5.27
N ILE A 101 6.07 -2.00 -4.78
CA ILE A 101 4.65 -2.24 -5.00
C ILE A 101 4.04 -0.95 -5.52
N ARG A 102 3.76 -0.87 -6.83
CA ARG A 102 3.31 0.38 -7.44
C ARG A 102 2.25 0.27 -8.51
N TYR A 103 1.44 1.30 -8.67
CA TYR A 103 0.46 1.38 -9.77
C TYR A 103 -0.52 0.20 -9.84
N ASN A 104 -0.75 -0.50 -8.72
CA ASN A 104 -1.71 -1.59 -8.64
C ASN A 104 -3.09 -1.07 -8.23
N VAL A 105 -4.13 -1.79 -8.62
CA VAL A 105 -5.50 -1.62 -8.13
C VAL A 105 -5.85 -2.80 -7.23
N PHE A 106 -6.11 -2.52 -5.95
CA PHE A 106 -6.53 -3.51 -4.96
C PHE A 106 -7.93 -3.17 -4.44
N ALA A 107 -8.93 -3.94 -4.83
CA ALA A 107 -10.33 -3.58 -4.55
C ALA A 107 -11.19 -4.71 -3.97
N LYS A 108 -12.00 -4.38 -2.96
CA LYS A 108 -13.00 -5.29 -2.37
C LYS A 108 -14.35 -4.58 -2.15
N PRO A 109 -15.01 -4.07 -3.22
CA PRO A 109 -16.33 -3.43 -3.11
C PRO A 109 -17.45 -4.35 -2.65
N VAL A 110 -17.27 -5.68 -2.78
CA VAL A 110 -18.24 -6.66 -2.29
C VAL A 110 -17.81 -7.18 -0.93
N VAL A 111 -18.76 -7.24 0.01
CA VAL A 111 -18.53 -7.77 1.36
C VAL A 111 -18.15 -9.25 1.27
N GLY A 112 -16.90 -9.57 1.59
CA GLY A 112 -16.42 -10.94 1.69
C GLY A 112 -16.79 -11.58 3.04
N ALA A 113 -17.01 -12.89 3.06
CA ALA A 113 -17.31 -13.64 4.29
C ALA A 113 -16.12 -13.72 5.28
N THR A 114 -14.90 -13.40 4.84
CA THR A 114 -13.69 -13.50 5.65
C THR A 114 -12.94 -12.18 5.72
N PRO A 115 -12.93 -11.49 6.87
CA PRO A 115 -12.32 -10.18 6.99
C PRO A 115 -10.80 -10.29 6.80
N ARG A 116 -10.28 -9.66 5.74
CA ARG A 116 -8.84 -9.48 5.44
C ARG A 116 -8.65 -8.13 4.75
N PRO A 117 -7.56 -7.40 5.05
CA PRO A 117 -7.24 -6.15 4.35
C PRO A 117 -6.99 -6.40 2.87
N ASN A 118 -6.97 -5.33 2.07
CA ASN A 118 -6.64 -5.43 0.66
C ASN A 118 -5.15 -5.78 0.52
N LEU A 119 -4.30 -5.03 1.22
CA LEU A 119 -2.85 -5.23 1.26
C LEU A 119 -2.36 -5.45 2.70
N LEU A 120 -1.61 -6.53 2.93
CA LEU A 120 -0.89 -6.78 4.18
C LEU A 120 0.60 -7.03 3.94
N LEU A 121 1.46 -6.26 4.59
CA LEU A 121 2.92 -6.44 4.57
C LEU A 121 3.42 -6.92 5.93
N GLY A 122 4.09 -8.07 5.95
CA GLY A 122 4.72 -8.62 7.15
C GLY A 122 6.13 -8.08 7.38
N HIS A 123 6.60 -8.17 8.64
CA HIS A 123 7.90 -7.61 9.02
C HIS A 123 9.08 -8.34 8.36
N PHE A 124 10.23 -7.68 8.40
CA PHE A 124 11.53 -8.25 8.10
C PHE A 124 12.16 -8.91 9.34
N PRO A 125 13.25 -9.70 9.19
CA PRO A 125 13.97 -10.25 10.34
C PRO A 125 14.40 -9.15 11.31
N GLU A 126 14.36 -9.40 12.62
CA GLU A 126 14.75 -8.39 13.64
C GLU A 126 16.27 -8.12 13.65
N SER A 127 17.07 -9.04 13.11
CA SER A 127 18.53 -8.93 13.04
C SER A 127 19.11 -9.70 11.85
N GLY A 128 20.38 -9.43 11.54
CA GLY A 128 21.09 -10.08 10.43
C GLY A 128 20.71 -9.54 9.05
N SER A 129 20.94 -10.37 8.04
CA SER A 129 20.59 -10.06 6.64
C SER A 129 19.09 -9.85 6.49
N GLY A 130 18.69 -8.81 5.76
CA GLY A 130 17.29 -8.45 5.50
C GLY A 130 16.63 -7.57 6.54
N ARG A 131 17.24 -7.32 7.71
CA ARG A 131 16.64 -6.47 8.76
C ARG A 131 16.36 -5.02 8.31
N ASN A 132 17.08 -4.59 7.28
CA ASN A 132 17.00 -3.25 6.69
C ASN A 132 16.39 -3.28 5.28
N ASP A 133 15.80 -4.40 4.87
CA ASP A 133 14.95 -4.40 3.69
C ASP A 133 13.86 -3.34 3.80
N GLN A 134 13.35 -2.90 2.66
CA GLN A 134 12.33 -1.87 2.61
C GLN A 134 11.23 -2.23 1.61
N TYR A 135 9.99 -1.89 1.98
CA TYR A 135 8.89 -1.80 1.04
C TYR A 135 8.75 -0.35 0.55
N LEU A 136 8.77 -0.15 -0.77
CA LEU A 136 8.27 1.08 -1.40
C LEU A 136 6.87 0.79 -1.94
N VAL A 137 5.87 1.45 -1.39
CA VAL A 137 4.47 1.26 -1.74
C VAL A 137 3.92 2.59 -2.25
N TYR A 138 3.78 2.75 -3.57
CA TYR A 138 3.37 4.04 -4.13
C TYR A 138 2.54 3.99 -5.41
N GLY A 139 1.75 5.03 -5.67
CA GLY A 139 0.92 5.09 -6.87
C GLY A 139 -0.17 4.03 -6.92
N ASN A 140 -0.47 3.33 -5.82
CA ASN A 140 -1.51 2.28 -5.81
C ASN A 140 -2.87 2.89 -5.50
N PHE A 141 -3.92 2.32 -6.10
CA PHE A 141 -5.30 2.60 -5.76
C PHE A 141 -5.89 1.46 -4.92
N LEU A 142 -6.25 1.76 -3.67
CA LEU A 142 -6.91 0.82 -2.78
C LEU A 142 -8.36 1.25 -2.59
N TYR A 143 -9.29 0.37 -2.98
CA TYR A 143 -10.71 0.73 -3.11
C TYR A 143 -11.63 -0.25 -2.39
N GLU A 144 -12.37 0.26 -1.42
CA GLU A 144 -13.41 -0.40 -0.63
C GLU A 144 -12.96 -1.69 0.09
N ASN A 145 -13.30 -1.76 1.37
CA ASN A 145 -13.31 -2.98 2.15
C ASN A 145 -14.13 -2.69 3.41
N SER A 146 -15.38 -3.13 3.42
CA SER A 146 -16.30 -2.83 4.52
C SER A 146 -16.02 -3.59 5.81
N THR A 147 -15.00 -4.47 5.83
CA THR A 147 -14.74 -5.38 6.95
C THR A 147 -13.39 -5.19 7.60
N GLU A 148 -12.45 -4.54 6.90
CA GLU A 148 -11.07 -4.34 7.33
C GLU A 148 -10.51 -3.04 6.75
N ASN A 149 -9.37 -2.60 7.27
CA ASN A 149 -8.61 -1.50 6.67
C ASN A 149 -8.07 -1.91 5.30
N LEU A 150 -7.93 -0.95 4.39
CA LEU A 150 -7.39 -1.20 3.06
C LEU A 150 -5.93 -1.69 3.11
N PHE A 151 -5.10 -1.07 3.96
CA PHE A 151 -3.70 -1.43 4.14
C PHE A 151 -3.38 -1.78 5.60
N GLN A 152 -2.61 -2.84 5.78
CA GLN A 152 -1.98 -3.18 7.06
C GLN A 152 -0.50 -3.48 6.86
N GLY A 153 0.35 -3.11 7.82
CA GLY A 153 1.79 -3.32 7.67
C GLY A 153 2.61 -3.29 8.95
N GLU A 154 3.79 -3.90 8.87
CA GLU A 154 4.90 -3.86 9.84
C GLU A 154 6.24 -4.02 9.08
N GLY A 155 7.38 -3.79 9.73
CA GLY A 155 8.69 -3.69 9.07
C GLY A 155 9.02 -2.28 8.59
N ASN A 156 9.94 -2.13 7.63
CA ASN A 156 10.35 -0.82 7.10
C ASN A 156 9.52 -0.48 5.85
N ILE A 157 8.75 0.60 5.89
CA ILE A 157 7.74 0.94 4.88
C ILE A 157 7.85 2.42 4.52
N ALA A 158 8.07 2.71 3.24
CA ALA A 158 7.74 3.99 2.64
C ALA A 158 6.41 3.84 1.88
N LEU A 159 5.37 4.54 2.32
CA LEU A 159 4.02 4.50 1.75
C LEU A 159 3.68 5.90 1.22
N TYR A 160 3.68 6.09 -0.10
CA TYR A 160 3.53 7.43 -0.66
C TYR A 160 2.80 7.53 -1.99
N SER A 161 2.21 8.69 -2.29
CA SER A 161 1.47 8.91 -3.55
C SER A 161 0.40 7.83 -3.83
N ASN A 162 -0.20 7.21 -2.81
CA ASN A 162 -1.30 6.26 -2.98
C ASN A 162 -2.66 6.94 -2.75
N VAL A 163 -3.70 6.33 -3.31
CA VAL A 163 -5.09 6.76 -3.15
C VAL A 163 -5.87 5.68 -2.42
N PHE A 164 -6.47 6.05 -1.29
CA PHE A 164 -7.26 5.18 -0.43
C PHE A 164 -8.70 5.65 -0.38
N VAL A 165 -9.63 4.81 -0.82
CA VAL A 165 -11.06 5.12 -0.79
C VAL A 165 -11.82 3.97 -0.14
N ASN A 166 -12.47 4.23 1.00
CA ASN A 166 -13.25 3.21 1.71
C ASN A 166 -14.48 3.83 2.39
N ARG A 167 -15.65 3.74 1.75
CA ARG A 167 -16.86 4.42 2.23
C ARG A 167 -17.51 3.75 3.43
N ALA A 168 -17.04 2.56 3.81
CA ALA A 168 -17.57 1.80 4.93
C ALA A 168 -16.52 1.33 5.93
N GLY A 169 -15.25 1.74 5.79
CA GLY A 169 -14.15 1.25 6.63
C GLY A 169 -12.98 2.23 6.71
N GLY A 170 -11.84 1.75 7.20
CA GLY A 170 -10.62 2.54 7.38
C GLY A 170 -9.61 2.42 6.22
N GLY A 171 -8.60 3.29 6.27
CA GLY A 171 -7.52 3.38 5.28
C GLY A 171 -6.36 2.45 5.62
N ALA A 172 -5.47 2.87 6.52
CA ALA A 172 -4.22 2.18 6.80
C ALA A 172 -3.95 1.99 8.31
N LEU A 173 -3.41 0.82 8.68
CA LEU A 173 -2.85 0.57 10.01
C LEU A 173 -1.44 0.02 9.91
N ILE A 174 -0.50 0.65 10.59
CA ILE A 174 0.87 0.15 10.73
C ILE A 174 1.08 -0.18 12.21
N ARG A 175 1.20 -1.47 12.54
CA ARG A 175 1.22 -1.94 13.92
C ARG A 175 1.88 -3.31 14.05
N PRO A 176 2.26 -3.72 15.26
CA PRO A 176 2.70 -5.09 15.51
C PRO A 176 1.68 -6.14 15.08
N HIS A 177 2.12 -7.09 14.26
CA HIS A 177 1.41 -8.32 13.93
C HIS A 177 2.25 -9.56 14.30
N ASN A 178 3.47 -9.62 13.77
CA ASN A 178 4.45 -10.67 14.03
C ASN A 178 5.78 -10.12 14.58
N GLY A 179 6.05 -8.82 14.39
CA GLY A 179 7.07 -8.10 15.14
C GLY A 179 6.69 -6.63 15.28
N VAL A 180 7.62 -5.70 15.04
CA VAL A 180 7.38 -4.26 15.22
C VAL A 180 7.51 -3.47 13.92
N PRO A 181 6.73 -2.41 13.71
CA PRO A 181 7.03 -1.41 12.68
C PRO A 181 8.44 -0.85 12.87
N GLY A 182 9.23 -0.78 11.79
CA GLY A 182 10.60 -0.30 11.80
C GLY A 182 10.70 1.16 11.36
N ASP A 183 11.47 1.43 10.30
CA ASP A 183 11.49 2.74 9.66
C ASP A 183 10.20 2.95 8.84
N ILE A 184 9.38 3.91 9.24
CA ILE A 184 8.08 4.20 8.64
C ILE A 184 8.08 5.63 8.12
N ASP A 185 7.73 5.78 6.84
CA ASP A 185 7.55 7.07 6.19
C ASP A 185 6.25 7.04 5.39
N VAL A 186 5.27 7.86 5.77
CA VAL A 186 3.95 7.90 5.13
C VAL A 186 3.62 9.30 4.68
N PHE A 187 3.67 9.55 3.38
CA PHE A 187 3.54 10.90 2.85
C PHE A 187 2.89 10.98 1.47
N HIS A 188 2.36 12.15 1.10
CA HIS A 188 1.70 12.35 -0.19
C HIS A 188 0.57 11.36 -0.50
N ASN A 189 -0.05 10.69 0.47
CA ASN A 189 -1.23 9.86 0.20
C ASN A 189 -2.50 10.71 0.30
N THR A 190 -3.54 10.31 -0.44
CA THR A 190 -4.89 10.85 -0.30
C THR A 190 -5.80 9.77 0.29
N PHE A 191 -6.40 10.05 1.45
CA PHE A 191 -7.37 9.20 2.11
C PHE A 191 -8.76 9.82 2.05
N LEU A 192 -9.74 9.05 1.57
CA LEU A 192 -11.17 9.34 1.67
C LEU A 192 -11.87 8.11 2.25
N VAL A 193 -12.01 8.07 3.58
CA VAL A 193 -12.45 6.86 4.29
C VAL A 193 -13.48 7.15 5.37
N ALA A 194 -14.40 6.24 5.63
CA ALA A 194 -15.45 6.47 6.63
C ALA A 194 -14.95 6.38 8.06
N GLU A 195 -13.97 5.52 8.33
CA GLU A 195 -13.40 5.34 9.65
C GLU A 195 -12.07 6.10 9.79
N ARG A 196 -11.00 5.41 10.17
CA ARG A 196 -9.69 6.01 10.41
C ARG A 196 -8.88 6.08 9.12
N ALA A 197 -8.29 7.24 8.84
CA ALA A 197 -7.38 7.41 7.70
C ALA A 197 -6.13 6.55 7.83
N LEU A 198 -5.35 6.79 8.88
CA LEU A 198 -4.08 6.13 9.12
C LEU A 198 -3.79 6.09 10.61
N ARG A 199 -3.18 4.98 11.08
CA ARG A 199 -2.51 4.99 12.38
C ARG A 199 -1.27 4.12 12.44
N VAL A 200 -0.20 4.69 13.01
CA VAL A 200 1.08 4.01 13.29
C VAL A 200 1.22 3.78 14.79
N THR A 201 1.46 2.53 15.23
CA THR A 201 1.63 2.20 16.66
C THR A 201 2.69 1.15 16.90
N GLY A 202 3.25 1.12 18.11
CA GLY A 202 4.12 0.06 18.58
C GLY A 202 5.41 -0.10 17.78
N GLY A 203 5.85 0.96 17.10
CA GLY A 203 7.08 0.92 16.31
C GLY A 203 8.34 0.87 17.16
N ASP A 204 9.40 0.35 16.56
CA ASP A 204 10.71 0.18 17.16
C ASP A 204 11.25 1.54 17.68
N PRO A 205 11.63 1.63 18.97
CA PRO A 205 12.10 2.87 19.54
C PRO A 205 13.42 3.39 18.94
N GLU A 206 14.18 2.56 18.25
CA GLU A 206 15.45 2.92 17.60
C GLU A 206 15.27 3.35 16.13
N ARG A 207 14.05 3.23 15.59
CA ARG A 207 13.72 3.53 14.19
C ARG A 207 12.91 4.81 14.05
N THR A 208 12.95 5.40 12.86
CA THR A 208 12.24 6.65 12.55
C THR A 208 10.83 6.37 12.05
N GLN A 209 9.84 7.06 12.61
CA GLN A 209 8.43 6.94 12.18
C GLN A 209 7.85 8.33 11.92
N THR A 210 7.51 8.61 10.68
CA THR A 210 7.01 9.91 10.22
C THR A 210 5.74 9.76 9.39
N ILE A 211 4.82 10.72 9.56
CA ILE A 211 3.60 10.83 8.77
C ILE A 211 3.41 12.29 8.39
N HIS A 212 3.54 12.63 7.11
CA HIS A 212 3.46 14.03 6.70
C HIS A 212 2.94 14.24 5.28
N SER A 213 2.51 15.47 4.97
CA SER A 213 2.15 15.86 3.60
C SER A 213 1.06 14.98 2.95
N ASN A 214 0.18 14.35 3.75
CA ASN A 214 -0.98 13.62 3.26
C ASN A 214 -2.21 14.54 3.20
N ILE A 215 -3.19 14.18 2.38
CA ILE A 215 -4.55 14.72 2.45
C ILE A 215 -5.46 13.61 3.01
N SER A 216 -6.29 13.94 3.99
CA SER A 216 -7.17 12.96 4.63
C SER A 216 -8.54 13.55 4.95
N TYR A 217 -9.58 12.92 4.41
CA TYR A 217 -10.97 13.14 4.79
C TYR A 217 -11.51 11.86 5.40
N ALA A 218 -11.66 11.86 6.72
CA ALA A 218 -11.94 10.65 7.48
C ALA A 218 -12.81 10.87 8.71
N GLY A 219 -13.48 9.80 9.19
CA GLY A 219 -14.21 9.82 10.45
C GLY A 219 -13.28 9.90 11.67
N GLN A 220 -12.04 9.43 11.55
CA GLN A 220 -10.98 9.61 12.53
C GLN A 220 -9.70 10.09 11.85
N PRO A 221 -9.02 11.10 12.41
CA PRO A 221 -7.82 11.68 11.83
C PRO A 221 -6.65 10.69 11.82
N ILE A 222 -5.63 11.08 11.08
CA ILE A 222 -4.28 10.50 11.13
C ILE A 222 -3.79 10.57 12.57
N SER A 223 -3.25 9.46 13.07
CA SER A 223 -2.69 9.43 14.42
C SER A 223 -1.52 8.47 14.54
N GLY A 224 -0.82 8.56 15.66
CA GLY A 224 0.25 7.64 15.99
C GLY A 224 0.53 7.65 17.49
N ASP A 225 1.37 6.74 17.93
CA ASP A 225 1.91 6.80 19.29
C ASP A 225 2.80 8.05 19.47
N SER A 226 3.09 8.42 20.71
CA SER A 226 3.74 9.70 21.06
C SER A 226 5.11 9.96 20.42
N ARG A 227 5.76 8.92 19.89
CA ARG A 227 7.05 8.99 19.20
C ARG A 227 6.94 9.18 17.69
N VAL A 228 5.75 8.96 17.12
CA VAL A 228 5.53 9.16 15.69
C VAL A 228 5.51 10.65 15.42
N THR A 229 6.36 11.11 14.51
CA THR A 229 6.37 12.52 14.11
C THR A 229 5.28 12.73 13.08
N ILE A 230 4.26 13.51 13.43
CA ILE A 230 3.13 13.83 12.55
C ILE A 230 3.15 15.33 12.28
N SER A 231 3.21 15.71 11.01
CA SER A 231 3.31 17.12 10.60
C SER A 231 2.71 17.33 9.22
N ASP A 232 2.35 18.58 8.89
CA ASP A 232 2.07 18.99 7.51
C ASP A 232 1.01 18.17 6.75
N ASN A 233 0.09 17.49 7.44
CA ASN A 233 -1.06 16.82 6.83
C ASN A 233 -2.23 17.80 6.72
N LEU A 234 -2.99 17.70 5.63
CA LEU A 234 -4.28 18.38 5.48
C LEU A 234 -5.38 17.40 5.85
N GLU A 235 -6.11 17.69 6.92
CA GLU A 235 -7.10 16.78 7.49
C GLU A 235 -8.48 17.44 7.59
N GLY A 236 -9.52 16.66 7.34
CA GLY A 236 -10.92 17.03 7.51
C GLY A 236 -11.80 15.81 7.69
N THR A 237 -13.09 16.04 7.81
CA THR A 237 -14.11 14.98 7.81
C THR A 237 -14.52 14.63 6.38
N THR A 238 -15.19 13.50 6.16
CA THR A 238 -15.68 13.12 4.82
C THR A 238 -16.59 14.17 4.18
N THR A 239 -17.32 14.96 4.97
CA THR A 239 -18.17 16.05 4.46
C THR A 239 -17.38 17.27 3.98
N ASP A 240 -16.14 17.44 4.44
CA ASP A 240 -15.28 18.57 4.06
C ASP A 240 -14.56 18.33 2.73
N ALA A 241 -14.57 17.08 2.24
CA ALA A 241 -13.77 16.67 1.07
C ALA A 241 -14.06 17.53 -0.18
N SER A 242 -15.32 17.90 -0.41
CA SER A 242 -15.72 18.69 -1.58
C SER A 242 -15.19 20.13 -1.60
N ALA A 243 -14.68 20.63 -0.46
CA ALA A 243 -14.02 21.94 -0.40
C ALA A 243 -12.59 21.93 -0.98
N THR A 244 -12.02 20.74 -1.16
CA THR A 244 -10.62 20.58 -1.60
C THR A 244 -10.49 19.65 -2.79
N LEU A 245 -11.37 18.66 -2.96
CA LEU A 245 -11.30 17.65 -4.01
C LEU A 245 -12.40 17.87 -5.07
N VAL A 246 -12.11 17.52 -6.32
CA VAL A 246 -12.99 17.80 -7.48
C VAL A 246 -14.35 17.10 -7.41
N ARG A 247 -14.39 15.77 -7.22
CA ARG A 247 -15.62 14.97 -7.09
C ARG A 247 -15.42 13.79 -6.13
N PRO A 248 -15.29 14.04 -4.82
CA PRO A 248 -15.07 12.98 -3.83
C PRO A 248 -16.26 12.02 -3.66
N ASP A 249 -17.47 12.48 -3.93
CA ASP A 249 -18.68 11.65 -3.86
C ASP A 249 -18.98 10.88 -5.15
N GLY A 250 -18.15 11.05 -6.19
CA GLY A 250 -18.33 10.40 -7.49
C GLY A 250 -18.22 8.88 -7.42
N ALA A 251 -18.78 8.20 -8.41
CA ALA A 251 -18.70 6.75 -8.55
C ALA A 251 -17.38 6.33 -9.22
N VAL A 252 -16.76 5.26 -8.69
CA VAL A 252 -15.53 4.69 -9.28
C VAL A 252 -15.77 4.27 -10.73
N GLY A 253 -14.86 4.62 -11.63
CA GLY A 253 -14.95 4.37 -13.06
C GLY A 253 -15.99 5.22 -13.80
N VAL A 254 -16.59 6.21 -13.14
CA VAL A 254 -17.59 7.11 -13.76
C VAL A 254 -17.22 8.57 -13.57
N ASP A 255 -17.06 9.02 -12.33
CA ASP A 255 -16.79 10.42 -12.02
C ASP A 255 -16.15 10.66 -10.63
N LEU A 256 -15.70 9.61 -9.94
CA LEU A 256 -14.85 9.76 -8.76
C LEU A 256 -13.54 10.46 -9.14
N ASP A 257 -13.33 11.64 -8.56
CA ASP A 257 -12.15 12.46 -8.83
C ASP A 257 -11.63 13.06 -7.52
N LEU A 258 -10.43 12.62 -7.14
CA LEU A 258 -9.74 13.03 -5.91
C LEU A 258 -8.54 13.95 -6.18
N HIS A 259 -8.45 14.52 -7.38
CA HIS A 259 -7.53 15.62 -7.61
C HIS A 259 -7.91 16.81 -6.73
N PRO A 260 -6.93 17.54 -6.17
CA PRO A 260 -7.18 18.83 -5.55
C PRO A 260 -7.78 19.82 -6.56
N LEU A 261 -8.79 20.56 -6.13
CA LEU A 261 -9.28 21.75 -6.83
C LEU A 261 -8.10 22.68 -7.10
N SER A 262 -8.11 23.38 -8.25
CA SER A 262 -7.04 24.32 -8.59
C SER A 262 -6.89 25.49 -7.61
N THR A 263 -7.92 25.73 -6.80
CA THR A 263 -7.95 26.76 -5.74
C THR A 263 -7.61 26.22 -4.36
N ALA A 264 -7.39 24.91 -4.22
CA ALA A 264 -7.13 24.31 -2.93
C ALA A 264 -5.72 24.66 -2.43
N GLU A 265 -5.62 25.13 -1.19
CA GLU A 265 -4.35 25.34 -0.50
C GLU A 265 -3.79 24.01 0.00
N VAL A 266 -3.07 23.30 -0.87
CA VAL A 266 -2.43 22.03 -0.52
C VAL A 266 -0.91 22.12 -0.47
N ASP A 267 -0.33 23.31 -0.53
CA ASP A 267 1.11 23.48 -0.38
C ASP A 267 1.55 23.06 1.03
N GLY A 268 2.53 22.16 1.08
CA GLY A 268 3.21 21.74 2.30
C GLY A 268 4.57 22.40 2.47
N THR A 269 5.24 22.12 3.58
CA THR A 269 6.61 22.60 3.87
C THR A 269 7.55 21.51 4.36
N ALA A 270 7.06 20.28 4.57
CA ALA A 270 7.90 19.18 4.99
C ALA A 270 8.96 18.85 3.93
N ALA A 271 10.16 18.49 4.39
CA ALA A 271 11.19 17.94 3.52
C ALA A 271 10.74 16.56 3.04
N ILE A 272 10.87 16.32 1.73
CA ILE A 272 10.48 15.06 1.13
C ILE A 272 11.70 14.12 1.07
N PRO A 273 11.60 12.90 1.61
CA PRO A 273 12.69 11.92 1.57
C PRO A 273 13.00 11.49 0.13
N ALA A 274 14.25 11.10 -0.13
CA ALA A 274 14.66 10.62 -1.44
C ALA A 274 14.32 9.13 -1.61
N PHE A 275 13.10 8.85 -2.10
CA PHE A 275 12.68 7.52 -2.55
C PHE A 275 12.55 7.46 -4.08
N LEU A 276 12.46 6.25 -4.63
CA LEU A 276 12.25 6.04 -6.06
C LEU A 276 10.94 6.70 -6.51
N ASP A 277 10.99 7.45 -7.62
CA ASP A 277 9.83 8.12 -8.23
C ASP A 277 9.08 9.07 -7.29
N VAL A 278 9.73 9.57 -6.23
CA VAL A 278 9.10 10.45 -5.22
C VAL A 278 8.70 11.81 -5.80
N GLU A 279 9.38 12.23 -6.86
CA GLU A 279 9.07 13.42 -7.63
C GLU A 279 7.80 13.27 -8.49
N LEU A 280 7.21 12.08 -8.55
CA LEU A 280 5.99 11.81 -9.31
C LEU A 280 4.77 11.75 -8.37
N ASP A 281 3.67 12.32 -8.84
CA ASP A 281 2.36 12.11 -8.24
C ASP A 281 1.74 10.78 -8.70
N PHE A 282 0.53 10.50 -8.23
CA PHE A 282 -0.20 9.28 -8.55
C PHE A 282 -0.38 9.10 -10.06
N ASP A 283 -0.67 10.17 -10.79
CA ASP A 283 -0.81 10.20 -12.26
C ASP A 283 0.52 10.40 -13.00
N ARG A 284 1.64 10.33 -12.28
CA ARG A 284 3.00 10.47 -12.80
C ARG A 284 3.33 11.86 -13.32
N ASN A 285 2.60 12.88 -12.88
CA ASN A 285 2.99 14.27 -13.09
C ASN A 285 4.16 14.63 -12.15
N THR A 286 5.09 15.43 -12.64
CA THR A 286 6.22 15.90 -11.83
C THR A 286 5.76 16.90 -10.77
N ARG A 287 6.16 16.67 -9.53
CA ARG A 287 5.99 17.57 -8.39
C ARG A 287 7.07 18.65 -8.43
N SER A 288 6.66 19.92 -8.51
CA SER A 288 7.57 21.06 -8.42
C SER A 288 7.78 21.59 -6.98
N GLY A 289 7.18 20.94 -5.98
CA GLY A 289 7.21 21.37 -4.57
C GLY A 289 6.59 20.33 -3.63
N SER A 290 6.41 20.72 -2.36
CA SER A 290 5.93 19.88 -1.24
C SER A 290 4.40 19.78 -1.15
N ALA A 291 3.69 19.80 -2.28
CA ALA A 291 2.23 19.72 -2.31
C ALA A 291 1.73 18.43 -1.62
N ARG A 292 0.75 18.57 -0.72
CA ARG A 292 0.17 17.48 0.06
C ARG A 292 -0.71 16.58 -0.82
N GLY A 293 -0.82 15.31 -0.44
CA GLY A 293 -1.70 14.35 -1.09
C GLY A 293 -1.14 13.74 -2.37
N ALA A 294 -1.93 12.82 -2.94
CA ALA A 294 -1.52 11.92 -4.01
C ALA A 294 -1.35 12.60 -5.37
N TYR A 295 -1.93 13.78 -5.58
CA TYR A 295 -1.95 14.47 -6.86
C TYR A 295 -1.34 15.86 -6.75
N VAL A 296 -0.77 16.34 -7.84
CA VAL A 296 -0.44 17.76 -8.00
C VAL A 296 -1.71 18.58 -8.25
N PRO A 297 -1.88 19.77 -7.65
CA PRO A 297 -3.05 20.62 -7.87
C PRO A 297 -3.26 21.03 -9.32
N GLY A 298 -4.52 21.01 -9.77
CA GLY A 298 -4.88 21.45 -11.12
C GLY A 298 -4.41 20.54 -12.25
N ALA A 299 -3.74 19.43 -11.95
CA ALA A 299 -3.52 18.36 -12.90
C ALA A 299 -4.82 17.58 -13.15
N SER A 300 -4.88 16.91 -14.30
CA SER A 300 -5.90 15.92 -14.61
C SER A 300 -5.19 14.65 -15.04
N GLY A 301 -5.68 13.50 -14.62
CA GLY A 301 -5.06 12.23 -14.99
C GLY A 301 -6.06 11.09 -15.08
N TRP A 302 -5.62 9.92 -14.63
CA TRP A 302 -6.38 8.69 -14.77
C TRP A 302 -7.68 8.76 -13.97
N GLN A 303 -8.77 8.37 -14.62
CA GLN A 303 -10.03 8.19 -13.92
C GLN A 303 -9.93 6.97 -13.02
N LEU A 304 -9.99 7.21 -11.70
CA LEU A 304 -10.00 6.16 -10.68
C LEU A 304 -11.03 5.10 -11.03
N SER A 305 -10.56 3.91 -11.36
CA SER A 305 -11.38 2.81 -11.87
C SER A 305 -10.86 1.46 -11.42
N LEU A 306 -11.64 0.40 -11.63
CA LEU A 306 -11.20 -0.98 -11.40
C LEU A 306 -10.51 -1.56 -12.65
N THR A 307 -9.73 -0.73 -13.32
CA THR A 307 -8.96 -1.07 -14.52
C THR A 307 -7.48 -0.78 -14.29
N ALA A 308 -6.62 -1.00 -15.29
CA ALA A 308 -5.18 -0.79 -15.12
C ALA A 308 -4.90 0.71 -14.96
N HIS A 309 -4.04 1.04 -13.99
CA HIS A 309 -3.43 2.35 -13.92
C HIS A 309 -2.36 2.45 -15.03
N PRO A 310 -2.39 3.51 -15.86
CA PRO A 310 -1.42 3.69 -16.95
C PRO A 310 0.00 4.03 -16.48
#